data_AF-A0A537Q891-F1
#
_entry.id   AF-A0A537Q891-F1
#
_cell.length_a   1.000
_cell.length_b   1.000
_cell.length_c   1.000
_cell.angle_alpha   90.00
_cell.angle_beta   90.00
_cell.angle_gamma   90.00
#
_symmetry.space_group_name_H-M   'P 1'
#
loop_
_entity.id
_entity.type
_entity.pdbx_description
1 polymer ?
#
loop_
_entity_poly.entity_id
_entity_poly.type
_entity_poly.pdbx_seq_one_letter_code
_entity_poly.pdbx_strand_id
1 'polypeptide(L)'
;MTNDMPGQPTPTAAATRRIPFAIGAVVIGVAIGFAAVYGVGGLTPNAPGDPACRGAVDVARKVAPLAHGEVAALTMAKAPLRVPDLTFQDADGKPRKLSDWRGKTVLVNLWATWCVPCRKEMPALEHLQTKLGGPNFEVVAINIDTRDPEKPKNFLKEANLTRLGYFSDEKAKVFQDLKQIGRALGMPTSVLVDGQGCEIGTIAGPAEWGSDDAIKLIKAAVQPAAAGF
;
A
#
# COMPACT_ATOMS: atom_id res chain seq x y z
N MET A 1 68.51 0.76 71.43
CA MET A 1 68.15 0.69 72.85
C MET A 1 67.73 2.10 73.21
N THR A 2 66.44 2.48 73.26
CA THR A 2 65.35 2.04 74.14
C THR A 2 64.01 2.46 73.47
N ASN A 3 63.10 1.52 73.27
CA ASN A 3 61.80 1.38 73.97
C ASN A 3 60.75 2.49 73.76
N ASP A 4 59.67 2.08 73.06
CA ASP A 4 58.29 2.58 73.08
C ASP A 4 57.71 2.80 74.48
N MET A 5 56.72 3.72 74.57
CA MET A 5 55.38 3.55 75.18
C MET A 5 54.64 4.92 75.29
N PRO A 6 53.28 4.98 75.41
CA PRO A 6 52.30 4.63 74.39
C PRO A 6 51.18 5.70 74.26
N GLY A 7 50.39 5.65 73.19
CA GLY A 7 49.13 6.39 73.07
C GLY A 7 47.99 5.49 72.60
N GLN A 8 47.02 5.22 73.47
CA GLN A 8 45.69 4.68 73.15
C GLN A 8 44.69 5.29 74.15
N PRO A 9 43.36 5.27 73.93
CA PRO A 9 42.57 5.17 72.69
C PRO A 9 41.41 6.22 72.64
N THR A 10 40.70 6.31 71.51
CA THR A 10 39.26 6.66 71.54
C THR A 10 38.48 5.80 70.55
N PRO A 11 37.39 5.12 70.96
CA PRO A 11 36.56 4.34 70.07
C PRO A 11 35.41 5.18 69.52
N THR A 12 35.14 5.10 68.22
CA THR A 12 33.83 5.45 67.68
C THR A 12 33.28 4.28 66.89
N ALA A 13 32.11 3.83 67.33
CA ALA A 13 31.38 2.70 66.83
C ALA A 13 30.77 2.94 65.45
N ALA A 14 30.55 1.80 64.77
CA ALA A 14 29.42 1.49 63.91
C ALA A 14 29.25 2.28 62.60
N ALA A 15 29.23 1.57 61.47
CA ALA A 15 27.95 1.17 60.88
C ALA A 15 28.14 0.28 59.65
N THR A 16 27.44 -0.84 59.71
CA THR A 16 27.22 -1.91 58.74
C THR A 16 27.03 -1.45 57.30
N ARG A 17 27.89 -1.92 56.39
CA ARG A 17 27.89 -1.63 54.95
C ARG A 17 26.76 -2.40 54.22
N ARG A 18 25.50 -2.01 54.42
CA ARG A 18 24.36 -2.44 53.58
C ARG A 18 24.24 -1.54 52.34
N ILE A 19 25.25 -1.54 51.47
CA ILE A 19 25.28 -0.64 50.29
C ILE A 19 25.28 -1.35 48.93
N PRO A 20 25.65 -2.64 48.73
CA PRO A 20 25.69 -3.19 47.37
C PRO A 20 24.31 -3.51 46.76
N PHE A 21 23.27 -3.72 47.56
CA PHE A 21 21.95 -4.12 47.05
C PHE A 21 21.09 -2.95 46.53
N ALA A 22 21.24 -1.75 47.10
CA ALA A 22 20.43 -0.60 46.70
C ALA A 22 20.80 -0.07 45.29
N ILE A 23 22.09 -0.12 44.93
CA ILE A 23 22.57 0.37 43.64
C ILE A 23 22.12 -0.56 42.49
N GLY A 24 22.15 -1.87 42.69
CA GLY A 24 21.70 -2.84 41.68
C GLY A 24 20.21 -2.71 41.34
N ALA A 25 19.36 -2.47 42.35
CA ALA A 25 17.93 -2.30 42.15
C ALA A 25 17.58 -1.00 41.38
N VAL A 26 18.32 0.09 41.64
CA VAL A 26 18.11 1.37 40.94
C VAL A 26 18.52 1.29 39.48
N VAL A 27 19.65 0.65 39.16
CA VAL A 27 20.11 0.49 37.76
C VAL A 27 19.15 -0.36 36.94
N ILE A 28 18.63 -1.45 37.52
CA ILE A 28 17.63 -2.30 36.85
C ILE A 28 16.31 -1.54 36.66
N GLY A 29 15.85 -0.80 37.67
CA GLY A 29 14.64 0.03 37.57
C GLY A 29 14.74 1.13 36.52
N VAL A 30 15.89 1.79 36.41
CA VAL A 30 16.15 2.80 35.38
C VAL A 30 16.22 2.17 33.99
N ALA A 31 16.87 1.01 33.81
CA ALA A 31 16.94 0.33 32.52
C ALA A 31 15.57 -0.16 32.02
N ILE A 32 14.74 -0.71 32.91
CA ILE A 32 13.36 -1.11 32.59
C ILE A 32 12.50 0.12 32.29
N GLY A 33 12.63 1.19 33.08
CA GLY A 33 11.97 2.47 32.83
C GLY A 33 12.39 3.08 31.49
N PHE A 34 13.68 3.03 31.14
CA PHE A 34 14.19 3.53 29.86
C PHE A 34 13.69 2.68 28.69
N ALA A 35 13.66 1.36 28.82
CA ALA A 35 13.09 0.49 27.79
C ALA A 35 11.59 0.78 27.58
N ALA A 36 10.83 0.97 28.66
CA ALA A 36 9.40 1.29 28.59
C ALA A 36 9.14 2.68 27.98
N VAL A 37 9.96 3.69 28.31
CA VAL A 37 9.81 5.06 27.81
C VAL A 37 10.36 5.26 26.40
N TYR A 38 11.41 4.50 26.01
CA TYR A 38 12.14 4.73 24.76
C TYR A 38 12.18 3.54 23.78
N GLY A 39 11.69 2.34 24.10
CA GLY A 39 12.11 1.16 23.33
C GLY A 39 11.26 -0.11 23.33
N VAL A 40 9.97 -0.10 23.71
CA VAL A 40 9.06 -1.25 23.44
C VAL A 40 8.13 -0.99 22.24
N GLY A 41 8.09 0.24 21.71
CA GLY A 41 7.32 0.58 20.50
C GLY A 41 7.84 -0.04 19.19
N GLY A 42 8.98 -0.76 19.22
CA GLY A 42 9.62 -1.37 18.04
C GLY A 42 9.46 -2.89 17.93
N LEU A 43 8.79 -3.56 18.88
CA LEU A 43 8.65 -5.02 18.91
C LEU A 43 7.23 -5.53 18.68
N THR A 44 6.27 -4.66 18.38
CA THR A 44 5.04 -5.10 17.73
C THR A 44 5.38 -5.37 16.26
N PRO A 45 5.26 -6.63 15.77
CA PRO A 45 5.20 -6.86 14.34
C PRO A 45 4.12 -5.91 13.80
N ASN A 46 4.40 -5.23 12.67
CA ASN A 46 3.36 -4.52 11.93
C ASN A 46 2.11 -5.39 11.94
N ALA A 47 0.95 -4.82 12.32
CA ALA A 47 -0.30 -5.57 12.41
C ALA A 47 -0.39 -6.48 11.19
N PRO A 48 -0.53 -7.81 11.36
CA PRO A 48 -0.58 -8.72 10.24
C PRO A 48 -1.74 -8.25 9.38
N GLY A 49 -1.45 -7.75 8.19
CA GLY A 49 -2.46 -7.22 7.29
C GLY A 49 -3.56 -8.26 7.01
N ASP A 50 -4.65 -7.86 6.36
CA ASP A 50 -5.86 -8.69 6.21
C ASP A 50 -5.53 -10.14 5.78
N PRO A 51 -5.71 -11.15 6.65
CA PRO A 51 -5.34 -12.53 6.33
C PRO A 51 -6.01 -13.09 5.08
N ALA A 52 -7.20 -12.59 4.72
CA ALA A 52 -7.88 -13.00 3.50
C ALA A 52 -7.17 -12.50 2.22
N CYS A 53 -6.24 -11.55 2.34
CA CYS A 53 -5.42 -11.03 1.24
C CYS A 53 -4.08 -11.75 1.06
N ARG A 54 -3.81 -12.84 1.79
CA ARG A 54 -2.57 -13.62 1.60
C ARG A 54 -2.45 -14.18 0.18
N GLY A 55 -3.57 -14.58 -0.43
CA GLY A 55 -3.61 -15.06 -1.81
C GLY A 55 -3.11 -14.02 -2.81
N ALA A 56 -3.45 -12.74 -2.63
CA ALA A 56 -2.94 -11.65 -3.47
C ALA A 56 -1.42 -11.48 -3.36
N VAL A 57 -0.87 -11.63 -2.15
CA VAL A 57 0.60 -11.60 -1.93
C VAL A 57 1.28 -12.80 -2.59
N ASP A 58 0.64 -13.97 -2.59
CA ASP A 58 1.17 -15.16 -3.28
C ASP A 58 1.23 -14.95 -4.80
N VAL A 59 0.21 -14.30 -5.37
CA VAL A 59 0.19 -13.88 -6.77
C VAL A 59 1.29 -12.86 -7.03
N ALA A 60 1.39 -11.82 -6.19
CA ALA A 60 2.40 -10.79 -6.29
C ALA A 60 3.82 -11.38 -6.34
N ARG A 61 4.12 -12.38 -5.49
CA ARG A 61 5.42 -13.09 -5.53
C ARG A 61 5.64 -13.87 -6.82
N LYS A 62 4.59 -14.52 -7.36
CA LYS A 62 4.69 -15.28 -8.63
C LYS A 62 4.91 -14.37 -9.83
N VAL A 63 4.27 -13.20 -9.86
CA VAL A 63 4.35 -12.26 -10.99
C VAL A 63 5.49 -11.24 -10.85
N ALA A 64 6.13 -11.14 -9.67
CA ALA A 64 7.24 -10.21 -9.44
C ALA A 64 8.36 -10.25 -10.50
N PRO A 65 8.79 -11.42 -11.03
CA PRO A 65 9.79 -11.46 -12.10
C PRO A 65 9.34 -10.80 -13.41
N LEU A 66 8.04 -10.61 -13.61
CA LEU A 66 7.45 -9.96 -14.79
C LEU A 66 7.37 -8.45 -14.64
N ALA A 67 7.60 -7.89 -13.44
CA ALA A 67 7.64 -6.44 -13.20
C ALA A 67 9.01 -5.87 -13.62
N HIS A 68 9.26 -5.86 -14.93
CA HIS A 68 10.49 -5.35 -15.55
C HIS A 68 10.15 -4.50 -16.79
N GLY A 69 11.19 -3.95 -17.43
CA GLY A 69 11.04 -3.14 -18.64
C GLY A 69 10.06 -1.99 -18.42
N GLU A 70 9.04 -1.95 -19.27
CA GLU A 70 8.01 -0.90 -19.30
C GLU A 70 7.10 -0.84 -18.06
N VAL A 71 7.14 -1.87 -17.19
CA VAL A 71 6.38 -1.94 -15.94
C VAL A 71 7.29 -2.14 -14.71
N ALA A 72 8.59 -1.85 -14.83
CA ALA A 72 9.57 -2.02 -13.74
C ALA A 72 9.26 -1.21 -12.47
N ALA A 73 8.52 -0.11 -12.59
CA ALA A 73 8.12 0.72 -11.46
C ALA A 73 6.95 0.14 -10.64
N LEU A 74 6.33 -0.96 -11.10
CA LEU A 74 5.25 -1.62 -10.38
C LEU A 74 5.77 -2.31 -9.11
N THR A 75 5.36 -1.79 -7.96
CA THR A 75 5.75 -2.34 -6.66
C THR A 75 4.80 -3.47 -6.27
N MET A 76 5.34 -4.67 -6.11
CA MET A 76 4.58 -5.85 -5.69
C MET A 76 4.17 -5.78 -4.22
N ALA A 77 2.97 -6.27 -3.90
CA ALA A 77 2.50 -6.39 -2.54
C ALA A 77 3.40 -7.33 -1.72
N LYS A 78 3.85 -6.86 -0.54
CA LYS A 78 4.68 -7.63 0.40
C LYS A 78 3.91 -8.06 1.66
N ALA A 79 2.78 -7.42 1.91
CA ALA A 79 1.93 -7.69 3.05
C ALA A 79 0.46 -7.79 2.57
N PRO A 80 -0.37 -8.62 3.22
CA PRO A 80 -1.77 -8.73 2.85
C PRO A 80 -2.49 -7.38 3.05
N LEU A 81 -3.03 -6.79 1.99
CA LEU A 81 -3.72 -5.50 2.06
C LEU A 81 -5.05 -5.55 1.33
N ARG A 82 -6.13 -5.23 2.04
CA ARG A 82 -7.45 -4.99 1.44
C ARG A 82 -7.49 -3.56 0.92
N VAL A 83 -7.85 -3.40 -0.35
CA VAL A 83 -8.12 -2.08 -0.93
C VAL A 83 -9.48 -1.58 -0.40
N PRO A 84 -9.60 -0.30 0.00
CA PRO A 84 -10.89 0.28 0.36
C PRO A 84 -11.95 0.04 -0.71
N ASP A 85 -13.20 -0.12 -0.32
CA ASP A 85 -14.30 -0.28 -1.28
C ASP A 85 -14.61 1.07 -1.95
N LEU A 86 -13.80 1.41 -2.97
CA LEU A 86 -13.84 2.68 -3.67
C LEU A 86 -15.23 2.90 -4.27
N THR A 87 -15.81 4.07 -4.03
CA THR A 87 -17.13 4.44 -4.56
C THR A 87 -16.99 5.53 -5.61
N PHE A 88 -17.58 5.33 -6.78
CA PHE A 88 -17.51 6.25 -7.93
C PHE A 88 -18.80 6.11 -8.76
N GLN A 89 -18.87 6.76 -9.92
CA GLN A 89 -20.00 6.70 -10.84
C GLN A 89 -19.57 6.10 -12.18
N ASP A 90 -20.50 5.49 -12.91
CA ASP A 90 -20.32 5.10 -14.31
C ASP A 90 -20.78 6.19 -15.30
N ALA A 91 -20.76 5.87 -16.60
CA ALA A 91 -21.13 6.79 -17.68
C ALA A 91 -22.57 7.33 -17.59
N ASP A 92 -23.47 6.57 -16.95
CA ASP A 92 -24.87 6.95 -16.75
C ASP A 92 -25.07 7.73 -15.42
N GLY A 93 -23.99 7.97 -14.66
CA GLY A 93 -24.05 8.55 -13.32
C GLY A 93 -24.49 7.58 -12.24
N LYS A 94 -24.58 6.27 -12.53
CA LYS A 94 -24.99 5.29 -11.52
C LYS A 94 -23.85 5.03 -10.54
N PRO A 95 -24.13 4.92 -9.23
CA PRO A 95 -23.11 4.62 -8.26
C PRO A 95 -22.56 3.22 -8.48
N ARG A 96 -21.23 3.12 -8.47
CA ARG A 96 -20.45 1.89 -8.58
C ARG A 96 -19.52 1.77 -7.38
N LYS A 97 -19.14 0.53 -7.07
CA LYS A 97 -18.18 0.22 -6.02
C LYS A 97 -17.12 -0.75 -6.53
N LEU A 98 -15.92 -0.71 -5.99
CA LEU A 98 -14.88 -1.70 -6.33
C LEU A 98 -15.34 -3.14 -6.04
N SER A 99 -16.21 -3.33 -5.05
CA SER A 99 -16.87 -4.59 -4.75
C SER A 99 -17.79 -5.13 -5.87
N ASP A 100 -18.19 -4.30 -6.83
CA ASP A 100 -18.94 -4.77 -8.03
C ASP A 100 -18.08 -5.67 -8.93
N TRP A 101 -16.75 -5.63 -8.77
CA TRP A 101 -15.79 -6.45 -9.53
C TRP A 101 -15.27 -7.67 -8.77
N ARG A 102 -15.90 -8.07 -7.65
CA ARG A 102 -15.51 -9.31 -6.95
C ARG A 102 -15.55 -10.51 -7.91
N GLY A 103 -14.56 -11.38 -7.80
CA GLY A 103 -14.31 -12.49 -8.71
C GLY A 103 -13.48 -12.12 -9.95
N LYS A 104 -13.20 -10.84 -10.20
CA LYS A 104 -12.42 -10.35 -11.34
C LYS A 104 -11.11 -9.70 -10.89
N THR A 105 -10.01 -9.94 -11.59
CA THR A 105 -8.79 -9.13 -11.41
C THR A 105 -9.01 -7.75 -12.05
N VAL A 106 -8.67 -6.68 -11.34
CA VAL A 106 -8.91 -5.31 -11.81
C VAL A 106 -7.63 -4.50 -11.76
N LEU A 107 -7.33 -3.78 -12.84
CA LEU A 107 -6.37 -2.68 -12.79
C LEU A 107 -7.15 -1.39 -12.54
N VAL A 108 -7.15 -0.93 -11.29
CA VAL A 108 -7.75 0.37 -10.91
C VAL A 108 -6.74 1.45 -11.24
N ASN A 109 -7.12 2.43 -12.07
CA ASN A 109 -6.29 3.59 -12.39
C ASN A 109 -7.00 4.87 -11.99
N LEU A 110 -6.28 5.79 -11.34
CA LEU A 110 -6.76 7.15 -11.08
C LEU A 110 -6.10 8.10 -12.07
N TRP A 111 -6.92 8.83 -12.82
CA TRP A 111 -6.46 9.79 -13.81
C TRP A 111 -7.25 11.09 -13.74
N ALA A 112 -6.67 12.15 -14.30
CA ALA A 112 -7.34 13.44 -14.43
C ALA A 112 -6.87 14.20 -15.66
N THR A 113 -7.70 15.09 -16.21
CA THR A 113 -7.37 15.84 -17.43
C THR A 113 -6.26 16.86 -17.22
N TRP A 114 -6.14 17.41 -16.01
CA TRP A 114 -5.07 18.32 -15.62
C TRP A 114 -3.73 17.61 -15.40
N CYS A 115 -3.74 16.28 -15.27
CA CYS A 115 -2.53 15.47 -15.14
C CYS A 115 -2.03 15.06 -16.53
N VAL A 116 -0.97 15.72 -17.00
CA VAL A 116 -0.34 15.42 -18.30
C VAL A 116 0.12 13.96 -18.44
N PRO A 117 0.87 13.36 -17.49
CA PRO A 117 1.28 11.96 -17.63
C PRO A 117 0.10 10.99 -17.63
N CYS A 118 -0.96 11.29 -16.88
CA CYS A 118 -2.19 10.50 -16.89
C CYS A 118 -2.79 10.44 -18.30
N ARG A 119 -3.01 11.59 -18.94
CA ARG A 119 -3.55 11.64 -20.31
C ARG A 119 -2.69 10.88 -21.32
N LYS A 120 -1.37 10.87 -21.15
CA LYS A 120 -0.44 10.18 -22.05
C LYS A 120 -0.54 8.66 -21.97
N GLU A 121 -0.82 8.08 -20.79
CA GLU A 121 -0.94 6.62 -20.64
C GLU A 121 -2.32 6.06 -20.99
N MET A 122 -3.35 6.91 -21.13
CA MET A 122 -4.72 6.45 -21.41
C MET A 122 -4.86 5.58 -22.68
N PRO A 123 -4.17 5.87 -23.81
CA PRO A 123 -4.15 4.95 -24.95
C PRO A 123 -3.52 3.58 -24.64
N ALA A 124 -2.52 3.52 -23.77
CA ALA A 124 -1.91 2.27 -23.35
C ALA A 124 -2.88 1.43 -22.49
N LEU A 125 -3.64 2.09 -21.60
CA LEU A 125 -4.72 1.47 -20.83
C LEU A 125 -5.86 0.96 -21.74
N GLU A 126 -6.27 1.74 -22.74
CA GLU A 126 -7.26 1.33 -23.74
C GLU A 126 -6.77 0.09 -24.52
N HIS A 127 -5.50 0.04 -24.88
CA HIS A 127 -4.92 -1.12 -25.55
C HIS A 127 -4.91 -2.35 -24.64
N LEU A 128 -4.53 -2.20 -23.37
CA LEU A 128 -4.59 -3.28 -22.38
C LEU A 128 -6.01 -3.84 -22.23
N GLN A 129 -7.00 -2.94 -22.08
CA GLN A 129 -8.41 -3.31 -21.99
C GLN A 129 -8.90 -3.99 -23.28
N THR A 130 -8.44 -3.53 -24.45
CA THR A 130 -8.74 -4.18 -25.74
C THR A 130 -8.22 -5.61 -25.80
N LYS A 131 -7.04 -5.87 -25.25
CA LYS A 131 -6.36 -7.17 -25.35
C LYS A 131 -6.84 -8.18 -24.32
N LEU A 132 -7.06 -7.74 -23.08
CA LEU A 132 -7.30 -8.63 -21.93
C LEU A 132 -8.67 -8.45 -21.27
N GLY A 133 -9.39 -7.36 -21.58
CA GLY A 133 -10.70 -7.09 -21.00
C GLY A 133 -11.69 -8.22 -21.25
N GLY A 134 -12.39 -8.67 -20.21
CA GLY A 134 -13.32 -9.79 -20.31
C GLY A 134 -13.86 -10.27 -18.96
N PRO A 135 -14.26 -11.56 -18.86
CA PRO A 135 -14.83 -12.12 -17.65
C PRO A 135 -13.89 -12.10 -16.43
N ASN A 136 -12.58 -12.27 -16.65
CA ASN A 136 -11.59 -12.42 -15.58
C ASN A 136 -10.72 -11.17 -15.35
N PHE A 137 -10.76 -10.19 -16.24
CA PHE A 137 -9.96 -8.96 -16.13
C PHE A 137 -10.68 -7.72 -16.66
N GLU A 138 -10.47 -6.58 -16.00
CA GLU A 138 -10.94 -5.28 -16.47
C GLU A 138 -10.04 -4.13 -16.00
N VAL A 139 -9.85 -3.15 -16.85
CA VAL A 139 -9.27 -1.85 -16.48
C VAL A 139 -10.39 -0.94 -16.01
N VAL A 140 -10.29 -0.45 -14.77
CA VAL A 140 -11.23 0.51 -14.19
C VAL A 140 -10.49 1.85 -14.03
N ALA A 141 -10.53 2.66 -15.09
CA ALA A 141 -9.91 3.98 -15.13
C ALA A 141 -10.86 5.06 -14.61
N ILE A 142 -10.69 5.45 -13.35
CA ILE A 142 -11.55 6.40 -12.63
C ILE A 142 -10.99 7.81 -12.80
N ASN A 143 -11.77 8.65 -13.46
CA ASN A 143 -11.50 10.07 -13.55
C ASN A 143 -11.77 10.76 -12.19
N ILE A 144 -10.88 11.65 -11.78
CA ILE A 144 -11.01 12.43 -10.52
C ILE A 144 -11.02 13.95 -10.76
N ASP A 145 -11.40 14.41 -11.95
CA ASP A 145 -11.63 15.84 -12.19
C ASP A 145 -12.82 16.30 -11.31
N THR A 146 -12.57 17.28 -10.44
CA THR A 146 -13.58 17.85 -9.53
C THR A 146 -14.26 19.09 -10.09
N ARG A 147 -13.88 19.48 -11.31
CA ARG A 147 -14.40 20.63 -12.05
C ARG A 147 -14.52 20.23 -13.51
N ASP A 148 -15.55 20.75 -14.18
CA ASP A 148 -15.81 20.51 -15.60
C ASP A 148 -15.90 19.01 -15.95
N PRO A 149 -16.99 18.33 -15.55
CA PRO A 149 -17.16 16.89 -15.76
C PRO A 149 -17.31 16.49 -17.24
N GLU A 150 -17.45 17.45 -18.15
CA GLU A 150 -17.51 17.18 -19.59
C GLU A 150 -16.13 17.10 -20.22
N LYS A 151 -15.13 17.81 -19.68
CA LYS A 151 -13.74 17.77 -20.17
C LYS A 151 -13.14 16.37 -20.25
N PRO A 152 -13.24 15.49 -19.21
CA PRO A 152 -12.70 14.13 -19.32
C PRO A 152 -13.45 13.28 -20.35
N LYS A 153 -14.77 13.45 -20.50
CA LYS A 153 -15.56 12.74 -21.52
C LYS A 153 -15.14 13.16 -22.93
N ASN A 154 -14.93 14.46 -23.16
CA ASN A 154 -14.45 14.99 -24.43
C ASN A 154 -13.04 14.49 -24.76
N PHE A 155 -12.14 14.45 -23.77
CA PHE A 155 -10.81 13.87 -23.95
C PHE A 155 -10.88 12.41 -24.43
N LEU A 156 -11.70 11.56 -23.80
CA LEU A 156 -11.85 10.16 -24.23
C LEU A 156 -12.37 10.05 -25.68
N LYS A 157 -13.34 10.90 -26.05
CA LYS A 157 -13.87 10.96 -27.42
C LYS A 157 -12.82 11.41 -28.44
N GLU A 158 -12.11 12.49 -28.16
CA GLU A 158 -11.06 13.05 -29.04
C GLU A 158 -9.89 12.08 -29.22
N ALA A 159 -9.52 11.36 -28.17
CA ALA A 159 -8.48 10.33 -28.21
C ALA A 159 -8.98 8.97 -28.73
N ASN A 160 -10.27 8.86 -29.10
CA ASN A 160 -10.91 7.64 -29.58
C ASN A 160 -10.78 6.43 -28.63
N LEU A 161 -10.88 6.69 -27.33
CA LEU A 161 -10.78 5.70 -26.26
C LEU A 161 -12.19 5.26 -25.86
N THR A 162 -12.61 4.07 -26.28
CA THR A 162 -14.01 3.63 -26.21
C THR A 162 -14.21 2.38 -25.37
N ARG A 163 -13.15 1.63 -25.06
CA ARG A 163 -13.25 0.36 -24.32
C ARG A 163 -13.08 0.51 -22.82
N LEU A 164 -12.47 1.61 -22.35
CA LEU A 164 -12.33 1.91 -20.92
C LEU A 164 -13.66 2.28 -20.23
N GLY A 165 -14.72 2.56 -21.01
CA GLY A 165 -15.93 3.17 -20.48
C GLY A 165 -15.66 4.57 -19.90
N TYR A 166 -16.54 5.03 -19.01
CA TYR A 166 -16.31 6.25 -18.24
C TYR A 166 -16.67 5.99 -16.78
N PHE A 167 -15.67 6.02 -15.91
CA PHE A 167 -15.85 6.02 -14.47
C PHE A 167 -15.36 7.35 -13.90
N SER A 168 -16.10 7.92 -12.95
CA SER A 168 -15.72 9.21 -12.36
C SER A 168 -16.08 9.33 -10.89
N ASP A 169 -15.23 10.02 -10.14
CA ASP A 169 -15.51 10.51 -8.80
C ASP A 169 -15.19 12.01 -8.73
N GLU A 170 -16.22 12.83 -8.95
CA GLU A 170 -16.12 14.29 -8.93
C GLU A 170 -15.75 14.87 -7.55
N LYS A 171 -15.77 14.04 -6.49
CA LYS A 171 -15.30 14.43 -5.15
C LYS A 171 -13.83 14.08 -4.92
N ALA A 172 -13.20 13.34 -5.83
CA ALA A 172 -11.86 12.77 -5.70
C ALA A 172 -11.65 12.04 -4.34
N LYS A 173 -12.72 11.48 -3.77
CA LYS A 173 -12.69 10.69 -2.54
C LYS A 173 -11.88 9.40 -2.74
N VAL A 174 -12.00 8.75 -3.91
CA VAL A 174 -11.21 7.55 -4.23
C VAL A 174 -9.70 7.78 -4.12
N PHE A 175 -9.23 8.99 -4.47
CA PHE A 175 -7.83 9.37 -4.28
C PHE A 175 -7.48 9.48 -2.79
N GLN A 176 -8.35 10.07 -1.98
CA GLN A 176 -8.14 10.16 -0.52
C GLN A 176 -8.15 8.78 0.15
N ASP A 177 -9.04 7.90 -0.27
CA ASP A 177 -9.15 6.53 0.26
C ASP A 177 -7.87 5.74 -0.02
N LEU A 178 -7.34 5.81 -1.24
CA LEU A 178 -6.05 5.20 -1.58
C LEU A 178 -4.87 5.90 -0.91
N LYS A 179 -4.93 7.22 -0.70
CA LYS A 179 -3.89 7.97 0.03
C LYS A 179 -3.79 7.54 1.49
N GLN A 180 -4.92 7.29 2.16
CA GLN A 180 -4.96 6.86 3.56
C GLN A 180 -4.24 5.54 3.81
N ILE A 181 -4.22 4.63 2.82
CA ILE A 181 -3.48 3.36 2.88
C ILE A 181 -2.10 3.44 2.19
N GLY A 182 -1.64 4.65 1.85
CA GLY A 182 -0.33 4.87 1.24
C GLY A 182 -0.19 4.34 -0.19
N ARG A 183 -1.29 4.33 -0.97
CA ARG A 183 -1.32 3.87 -2.37
C ARG A 183 -1.54 4.97 -3.39
N ALA A 184 -2.00 6.15 -3.00
CA ALA A 184 -2.05 7.34 -3.86
C ALA A 184 -1.04 8.40 -3.41
N LEU A 185 0.22 8.21 -3.80
CA LEU A 185 1.33 9.14 -3.49
C LEU A 185 1.57 10.19 -4.59
N GLY A 186 0.96 10.01 -5.76
CA GLY A 186 1.08 10.87 -6.92
C GLY A 186 0.05 10.53 -7.99
N MET A 187 0.11 11.20 -9.14
CA MET A 187 -0.77 10.96 -10.29
C MET A 187 0.08 10.67 -11.55
N PRO A 188 -0.33 9.71 -12.40
CA PRO A 188 -1.40 8.74 -12.14
C PRO A 188 -1.03 7.79 -10.99
N THR A 189 -2.01 7.07 -10.48
CA THR A 189 -1.82 5.96 -9.55
C THR A 189 -2.59 4.78 -10.10
N SER A 190 -1.93 3.62 -10.22
CA SER A 190 -2.59 2.37 -10.61
C SER A 190 -2.36 1.30 -9.54
N VAL A 191 -3.44 0.60 -9.17
CA VAL A 191 -3.45 -0.51 -8.23
C VAL A 191 -4.00 -1.74 -8.93
N LEU A 192 -3.20 -2.81 -8.98
CA LEU A 192 -3.64 -4.12 -9.45
C LEU A 192 -4.28 -4.88 -8.29
N VAL A 193 -5.52 -5.29 -8.46
CA VAL A 193 -6.39 -5.84 -7.42
C VAL A 193 -6.88 -7.23 -7.83
N ASP A 194 -6.89 -8.18 -6.91
CA ASP A 194 -7.43 -9.52 -7.14
C ASP A 194 -8.97 -9.57 -7.04
N GLY A 195 -9.56 -10.74 -7.32
CA GLY A 195 -11.01 -10.96 -7.24
C GLY A 195 -11.61 -10.83 -5.83
N GLN A 196 -10.80 -10.72 -4.78
CA GLN A 196 -11.26 -10.47 -3.42
C GLN A 196 -11.17 -8.98 -3.05
N GLY A 197 -10.62 -8.12 -3.90
CA GLY A 197 -10.39 -6.71 -3.55
C GLY A 197 -9.08 -6.49 -2.78
N CYS A 198 -8.12 -7.41 -2.91
CA CYS A 198 -6.82 -7.35 -2.27
C CYS A 198 -5.74 -6.89 -3.25
N GLU A 199 -4.77 -6.13 -2.76
CA GLU A 199 -3.68 -5.60 -3.60
C GLU A 199 -2.72 -6.71 -4.05
N ILE A 200 -2.44 -6.75 -5.36
CA ILE A 200 -1.34 -7.51 -5.97
C ILE A 200 -0.11 -6.61 -6.17
N GLY A 201 -0.32 -5.35 -6.59
CA GLY A 201 0.75 -4.38 -6.72
C GLY A 201 0.24 -2.97 -7.02
N THR A 202 1.12 -1.98 -6.86
CA THR A 202 0.80 -0.57 -7.07
C THR A 202 1.96 0.17 -7.73
N ILE A 203 1.62 1.14 -8.57
CA ILE A 203 2.55 2.08 -9.19
C ILE A 203 2.03 3.51 -9.02
N ALA A 204 2.93 4.42 -8.64
CA ALA A 204 2.71 5.85 -8.67
C ALA A 204 3.52 6.44 -9.84
N GLY A 205 2.83 6.96 -10.85
CA GLY A 205 3.42 7.35 -12.14
C GLY A 205 2.87 6.51 -13.30
N PRO A 206 3.10 6.97 -14.55
CA PRO A 206 2.58 6.30 -15.73
C PRO A 206 3.37 5.03 -16.06
N ALA A 207 2.77 4.14 -16.85
CA ALA A 207 3.47 3.01 -17.47
C ALA A 207 2.92 2.72 -18.88
N GLU A 208 3.72 2.07 -19.73
CA GLU A 208 3.26 1.58 -21.04
C GLU A 208 2.46 0.28 -20.86
N TRP A 209 1.23 0.40 -20.34
CA TRP A 209 0.31 -0.70 -20.05
C TRP A 209 -0.07 -1.56 -21.26
N GLY A 210 0.10 -1.02 -22.47
CA GLY A 210 -0.13 -1.72 -23.73
C GLY A 210 1.08 -2.50 -24.25
N SER A 211 2.21 -2.49 -23.53
CA SER A 211 3.44 -3.21 -23.87
C SER A 211 3.29 -4.72 -23.67
N ASP A 212 4.16 -5.51 -24.31
CA ASP A 212 4.22 -6.96 -24.11
C ASP A 212 4.56 -7.33 -22.66
N ASP A 213 5.39 -6.53 -21.98
CA ASP A 213 5.76 -6.75 -20.58
C ASP A 213 4.54 -6.58 -19.67
N ALA A 214 3.78 -5.51 -19.86
CA ALA A 214 2.53 -5.26 -19.13
C ALA A 214 1.49 -6.36 -19.40
N ILE A 215 1.29 -6.74 -20.68
CA ILE A 215 0.34 -7.80 -21.05
C ILE A 215 0.71 -9.14 -20.41
N LYS A 216 2.00 -9.52 -20.43
CA LYS A 216 2.48 -10.75 -19.79
C LYS A 216 2.26 -10.71 -18.28
N LEU A 217 2.61 -9.60 -17.63
CA LEU A 217 2.43 -9.41 -16.20
C LEU A 217 0.95 -9.54 -15.80
N ILE A 218 0.07 -8.80 -16.47
CA ILE A 218 -1.37 -8.81 -16.17
C ILE A 218 -1.95 -10.19 -16.43
N LYS A 219 -1.63 -10.81 -17.58
CA LYS A 219 -2.12 -12.17 -17.89
C LYS A 219 -1.70 -13.21 -16.85
N ALA A 220 -0.50 -13.08 -16.27
CA ALA A 220 -0.03 -13.96 -15.20
C ALA A 220 -0.69 -13.66 -13.84
N ALA A 221 -1.13 -12.43 -13.60
CA ALA A 221 -1.82 -12.02 -12.38
C ALA A 221 -3.32 -12.35 -12.39
N VAL A 222 -3.92 -12.44 -13.58
CA VAL A 222 -5.33 -12.80 -13.75
C VAL A 222 -5.56 -14.23 -13.26
N GLN A 223 -6.35 -14.35 -12.21
CA GLN A 223 -6.86 -15.63 -11.75
C GLN A 223 -8.13 -15.97 -12.53
N PRO A 224 -8.41 -17.26 -12.78
CA PRO A 224 -9.74 -17.67 -13.19
C PRO A 224 -10.74 -17.13 -12.15
N ALA A 225 -11.85 -16.54 -12.60
CA ALA A 225 -12.94 -16.19 -11.69
C ALA A 225 -13.23 -17.42 -10.82
N ALA A 226 -13.10 -17.27 -9.51
CA ALA A 226 -13.36 -18.37 -8.58
C ALA A 226 -14.77 -18.87 -8.88
N ALA A 227 -14.89 -20.10 -9.37
CA ALA A 227 -16.16 -20.80 -9.41
C ALA A 227 -16.66 -20.81 -7.96
N GLY A 228 -17.77 -20.11 -7.73
CA GLY A 228 -18.26 -19.83 -6.38
C GLY A 228 -18.37 -21.09 -5.51
N PHE A 229 -18.17 -20.88 -4.21
CA PHE A 229 -18.65 -21.78 -3.18
C PHE A 229 -20.19 -21.84 -3.20
#